data_AF-A0A9D6N722-F1
#
_entry.id   AF-A0A9D6N722-F1
#
_cell.length_a   1.000
_cell.length_b   1.000
_cell.length_c   1.000
_cell.angle_alpha   90.00
_cell.angle_beta   90.00
_cell.angle_gamma   90.00
#
_symmetry.space_group_name_H-M   'P 1'
#
loop_
_entity.id
_entity.type
_entity.pdbx_description
1 polymer ?
#
loop_
_entity_poly.entity_id
_entity_poly.type
_entity_poly.pdbx_seq_one_letter_code
_entity_poly.pdbx_strand_id
1 'polypeptide(L)'
;MKLILLADVKKLGRKGDVVEVADGYATNFLLPRKLAAPATEGVIRARQKEQAEQVAKKDRAREEAQSWAERLQERPLEVAVRAGEGGKLFGSVTTQDVARAIERLLGTSFDKRKVGLPSNIKSLGEHKATVKLYPGVTASVTIQVVPEGSRSHG
;
A
#
# COMPACT_ATOMS: atom_id res chain seq x y z
N MET A 1 -21.46 18.83 26.54
CA MET A 1 -20.72 19.73 25.63
C MET A 1 -19.74 18.95 24.75
N LYS A 2 -19.68 19.27 23.45
CA LYS A 2 -18.67 18.72 22.51
C LYS A 2 -17.40 19.56 22.54
N LEU A 3 -16.26 18.90 22.70
CA LEU A 3 -14.94 19.54 22.75
C LEU A 3 -13.97 18.82 21.81
N ILE A 4 -13.01 19.55 21.26
CA ILE A 4 -11.86 18.98 20.58
C ILE A 4 -10.67 18.95 21.53
N LEU A 5 -10.06 17.78 21.71
CA LEU A 5 -8.88 17.63 22.57
C LEU A 5 -7.67 18.32 21.92
N LEU A 6 -6.98 19.18 22.67
CA LEU A 6 -5.74 19.84 22.24
C LEU A 6 -4.49 19.05 22.64
N ALA A 7 -4.65 18.09 23.54
CA ALA A 7 -3.61 17.18 24.04
C ALA A 7 -4.19 15.77 24.23
N ASP A 8 -3.32 14.77 24.34
CA ASP A 8 -3.75 13.41 24.68
C ASP A 8 -4.25 13.39 26.13
N VAL A 9 -5.48 12.92 26.35
CA VAL A 9 -6.08 12.86 27.68
C VAL A 9 -6.44 11.42 28.00
N LYS A 10 -5.80 10.89 29.04
CA LYS A 10 -6.03 9.53 29.55
C LYS A 10 -7.53 9.35 29.86
N LYS A 11 -8.14 8.30 29.29
CA LYS A 11 -9.58 7.95 29.34
C LYS A 11 -10.53 8.74 28.42
N LEU A 12 -10.06 9.75 27.70
CA LEU A 12 -10.89 10.55 26.79
C LEU A 12 -10.54 10.33 25.32
N GLY A 13 -9.25 10.34 24.97
CA GLY A 13 -8.82 10.22 23.58
C GLY A 13 -7.48 10.87 23.33
N ARG A 14 -7.13 10.99 22.06
CA ARG A 14 -5.90 11.61 21.58
C ARG A 14 -6.12 13.06 21.18
N LYS A 15 -5.03 13.80 21.06
CA LYS A 15 -5.03 15.16 20.51
C LYS A 15 -5.73 15.17 19.14
N GLY A 16 -6.73 16.04 19.01
CA GLY A 16 -7.51 16.25 17.79
C GLY A 16 -8.85 15.50 17.77
N ASP A 17 -9.09 14.60 18.72
CA ASP A 17 -10.34 13.87 18.82
C ASP A 17 -11.46 14.79 19.34
N VAL A 18 -12.65 14.65 18.75
CA VAL A 18 -13.86 15.32 19.23
C VAL A 18 -14.54 14.38 20.22
N VAL A 19 -14.64 14.83 21.46
CA VAL A 19 -15.22 14.08 22.58
C VAL A 19 -16.43 14.83 23.13
N GLU A 20 -17.42 14.07 23.55
CA GLU A 20 -18.60 14.60 24.22
C GLU A 20 -18.47 14.33 25.72
N VAL A 21 -18.47 15.40 26.52
CA VAL A 21 -18.26 15.34 27.97
C VAL A 21 -19.32 16.15 28.70
N ALA A 22 -19.47 15.88 29.99
CA ALA A 22 -20.31 16.69 30.87
C ALA A 22 -19.77 18.13 30.97
N ASP A 23 -20.69 19.11 31.00
CA ASP A 23 -20.35 20.53 30.95
C ASP A 23 -19.49 20.98 32.15
N GLY A 24 -19.71 20.40 33.33
CA GLY A 24 -18.87 20.64 34.51
C GLY A 24 -17.44 20.15 34.32
N TYR A 25 -17.23 19.01 33.65
CA TYR A 25 -15.89 18.48 33.38
C TYR A 25 -15.16 19.29 32.29
N ALA A 26 -15.91 19.73 31.27
CA ALA A 26 -15.43 20.68 30.26
C ALA A 26 -14.91 21.97 30.91
N THR A 27 -15.75 22.62 31.72
CA THR A 27 -15.52 23.98 32.22
C THR A 27 -14.59 24.04 33.42
N ASN A 28 -14.60 23.03 34.29
CA ASN A 28 -13.78 23.04 35.50
C ASN A 28 -12.41 22.38 35.32
N PHE A 29 -12.25 21.50 34.33
CA PHE A 29 -11.03 20.71 34.18
C PHE A 29 -10.37 20.85 32.82
N LEU A 30 -11.09 20.63 31.71
CA LEU A 30 -10.48 20.57 30.37
C LEU A 30 -10.15 21.94 29.79
N LEU A 31 -11.07 22.90 29.87
CA LEU A 31 -10.90 24.27 29.34
C LEU A 31 -9.85 25.07 30.11
N PRO A 32 -9.86 25.14 31.47
CA PRO A 32 -8.86 25.92 32.22
C PRO A 32 -7.44 25.40 32.05
N ARG A 33 -7.30 24.07 31.87
CA ARG A 33 -6.01 23.41 31.65
C ARG A 33 -5.57 23.42 30.19
N LYS A 34 -6.33 24.03 29.28
CA LYS A 34 -6.07 24.07 27.83
C LYS A 34 -5.90 22.67 27.22
N LEU A 35 -6.56 21.66 27.81
CA LEU A 35 -6.53 20.27 27.33
C LEU A 35 -7.56 20.05 26.21
N ALA A 36 -8.56 20.91 26.11
CA ALA A 36 -9.57 20.85 25.06
C ALA A 36 -10.08 22.26 24.71
N ALA A 37 -10.67 22.41 23.52
CA ALA A 37 -11.32 23.62 23.06
C ALA A 37 -12.78 23.33 22.66
N PRO A 38 -13.68 24.33 22.66
CA PRO A 38 -15.05 24.17 22.15
C PRO A 38 -15.03 23.63 20.72
N ALA A 39 -15.69 22.49 20.50
CA ALA A 39 -15.85 21.97 19.15
C ALA A 39 -16.98 22.76 18.47
N THR A 40 -16.63 23.89 17.86
CA THR A 40 -17.58 24.66 17.05
C THR A 40 -17.97 23.86 15.81
N GLU A 41 -19.17 24.10 15.26
CA GLU A 41 -19.63 23.40 14.06
C GLU A 41 -18.64 23.53 12.89
N GLY A 42 -17.96 24.68 12.76
CA GLY A 42 -16.91 24.89 11.77
C GLY A 42 -15.70 23.96 11.95
N VAL A 43 -15.24 23.77 13.19
CA VAL A 43 -14.12 22.86 13.50
C VAL A 43 -14.52 21.40 13.31
N ILE A 44 -15.75 21.04 13.70
CA ILE A 44 -16.29 19.68 13.49
C ILE A 44 -16.38 19.37 11.99
N ARG A 45 -16.95 20.29 11.19
CA ARG A 45 -17.04 20.12 9.74
C ARG A 45 -15.68 20.07 9.06
N ALA A 46 -14.73 20.90 9.48
CA ALA A 46 -13.36 20.88 8.96
C ALA A 46 -12.67 19.53 9.23
N ARG A 47 -12.81 18.99 10.45
CA ARG A 47 -12.28 17.66 10.79
C ARG A 47 -12.97 16.52 10.05
N GLN A 48 -14.29 16.56 9.94
CA GLN A 48 -15.03 15.57 9.14
C GLN A 48 -14.61 15.60 7.68
N LYS A 49 -14.40 16.79 7.11
CA LYS A 49 -13.91 16.96 5.74
C LYS A 49 -12.50 16.40 5.58
N GLU A 50 -11.58 16.75 6.48
CA GLU A 50 -10.21 16.21 6.47
C GLU A 50 -10.21 14.68 6.59
N GLN A 51 -11.04 14.13 7.49
CA GLN A 51 -11.13 12.69 7.66
C GLN A 51 -11.76 12.00 6.43
N ALA A 52 -12.80 12.58 5.84
CA ALA A 52 -13.41 12.09 4.60
C ALA A 52 -12.42 12.14 3.42
N GLU A 53 -11.63 13.20 3.30
CA GLU A 53 -10.58 13.30 2.28
C GLU A 53 -9.50 12.25 2.47
N GLN A 54 -9.10 11.98 3.72
CA GLN A 54 -8.11 10.93 4.01
C GLN A 54 -8.65 9.52 3.73
N VAL A 55 -9.92 9.27 4.05
CA VAL A 55 -10.59 8.01 3.71
C VAL A 55 -10.68 7.85 2.20
N ALA A 56 -11.17 8.88 1.49
CA ALA A 56 -11.27 8.85 0.03
C ALA A 56 -9.91 8.64 -0.66
N LYS A 57 -8.82 9.24 -0.15
CA LYS A 57 -7.46 8.98 -0.66
C LYS A 57 -7.02 7.53 -0.44
N LYS A 58 -7.32 6.96 0.73
CA LYS A 58 -7.00 5.56 1.04
C LYS A 58 -7.80 4.60 0.18
N ASP A 59 -9.09 4.86 -0.02
CA ASP A 59 -9.96 4.03 -0.85
C ASP A 59 -9.51 4.06 -2.30
N ARG A 60 -9.21 5.24 -2.86
CA ARG A 60 -8.63 5.34 -4.22
C ARG A 60 -7.33 4.56 -4.35
N ALA A 61 -6.40 4.71 -3.40
CA ALA A 61 -5.14 3.97 -3.43
C ALA A 61 -5.36 2.44 -3.33
N ARG A 62 -6.39 2.01 -2.59
CA ARG A 62 -6.77 0.60 -2.47
C ARG A 62 -7.39 0.09 -3.77
N GLU A 63 -8.31 0.84 -4.37
CA GLU A 63 -8.96 0.51 -5.64
C GLU A 63 -7.93 0.44 -6.78
N GLU A 64 -7.02 1.41 -6.86
CA GLU A 64 -5.90 1.38 -7.81
C GLU A 64 -5.04 0.13 -7.60
N ALA A 65 -4.69 -0.18 -6.36
CA ALA A 65 -3.91 -1.38 -6.05
C ALA A 65 -4.66 -2.68 -6.40
N GLN A 66 -5.99 -2.73 -6.23
CA GLN A 66 -6.81 -3.87 -6.65
C GLN A 66 -6.85 -4.02 -8.16
N SER A 67 -7.06 -2.92 -8.90
CA SER A 67 -7.02 -2.95 -10.36
C SER A 67 -5.67 -3.40 -10.89
N TRP A 68 -4.56 -2.97 -10.27
CA TRP A 68 -3.23 -3.47 -10.61
C TRP A 68 -3.04 -4.95 -10.25
N ALA A 69 -3.62 -5.41 -9.14
CA ALA A 69 -3.57 -6.82 -8.76
C ALA A 69 -4.23 -7.71 -9.82
N GLU A 70 -5.41 -7.32 -10.29
CA GLU A 70 -6.15 -8.01 -11.35
C GLU A 70 -5.36 -8.02 -12.66
N ARG A 71 -4.85 -6.86 -13.09
CA ARG A 71 -4.03 -6.76 -14.32
C ARG A 71 -2.78 -7.64 -14.28
N LEU A 72 -2.14 -7.74 -13.12
CA LEU A 72 -0.96 -8.60 -12.92
C LEU A 72 -1.34 -10.09 -12.80
N GLN A 73 -2.60 -10.41 -12.49
CA GLN A 73 -3.12 -11.77 -12.48
C GLN A 73 -3.55 -12.24 -13.88
N GLU A 74 -4.16 -11.35 -14.66
CA GLU A 74 -4.62 -11.65 -16.02
C GLU A 74 -3.47 -11.82 -17.01
N ARG A 75 -2.35 -11.11 -16.80
CA ARG A 75 -1.21 -11.12 -17.72
C ARG A 75 0.03 -11.70 -17.05
N PRO A 76 0.63 -12.78 -17.59
CA PRO A 76 1.88 -13.28 -17.08
C PRO A 76 2.99 -12.24 -17.27
N LEU A 77 3.81 -12.08 -16.24
CA LEU A 77 4.96 -11.19 -16.22
C LEU A 77 6.11 -11.86 -16.98
N GLU A 78 6.29 -11.47 -18.24
CA GLU A 78 7.41 -11.95 -19.05
C GLU A 78 8.73 -11.35 -18.56
N VAL A 79 9.65 -12.21 -18.14
CA VAL A 79 11.00 -11.82 -17.72
C VAL A 79 12.01 -12.48 -18.66
N ALA A 80 12.57 -11.69 -19.56
CA ALA A 80 13.60 -12.13 -20.50
C ALA A 80 14.96 -12.22 -19.80
N VAL A 81 15.61 -13.39 -19.88
CA VAL A 81 16.89 -13.67 -19.20
C VAL A 81 17.77 -14.57 -20.06
N ARG A 82 19.10 -14.48 -19.87
CA ARG A 82 20.04 -15.37 -20.54
C ARG A 82 19.94 -16.79 -20.00
N ALA A 83 19.51 -17.70 -20.84
CA ALA A 83 19.50 -19.14 -20.58
C ALA A 83 20.61 -19.83 -21.35
N GLY A 84 21.21 -20.86 -20.76
CA GLY A 84 22.18 -21.74 -21.41
C GLY A 84 21.51 -22.97 -22.04
N GLU A 85 22.31 -23.77 -22.73
CA GLU A 85 21.86 -25.07 -23.26
C GLU A 85 21.31 -25.95 -22.13
N GLY A 86 20.10 -26.50 -22.33
CA GLY A 86 19.42 -27.37 -21.37
C GLY A 86 18.43 -26.68 -20.43
N GLY A 87 18.02 -25.43 -20.70
CA GLY A 87 16.93 -24.77 -19.96
C GLY A 87 17.29 -24.23 -18.57
N LYS A 88 18.58 -24.30 -18.20
CA LYS A 88 19.13 -23.66 -17.00
C LYS A 88 19.51 -22.21 -17.28
N LEU A 89 19.15 -21.33 -16.36
CA LEU A 89 19.52 -19.92 -16.41
C LEU A 89 21.01 -19.75 -16.06
N PHE A 90 21.72 -18.88 -16.79
CA PHE A 90 23.09 -18.49 -16.43
C PHE A 90 23.12 -17.70 -15.10
N GLY A 91 22.00 -17.09 -14.73
CA GLY A 91 21.79 -16.41 -13.45
C GLY A 91 20.58 -16.96 -12.70
N SER A 92 20.01 -16.14 -11.81
CA SER A 92 18.75 -16.45 -11.14
C SER A 92 17.84 -15.23 -11.16
N VAL A 93 16.55 -15.42 -11.43
CA VAL A 93 15.57 -14.34 -11.26
C VAL A 93 15.32 -14.18 -9.77
N THR A 94 15.64 -13.00 -9.27
CA THR A 94 15.47 -12.61 -7.88
C THR A 94 14.23 -11.75 -7.70
N THR A 95 13.84 -11.48 -6.46
CA THR A 95 12.78 -10.51 -6.15
C THR A 95 13.07 -9.12 -6.73
N GLN A 96 14.35 -8.76 -6.91
CA GLN A 96 14.75 -7.48 -7.53
C GLN A 96 14.46 -7.43 -9.03
N ASP A 97 14.59 -8.54 -9.74
CA ASP A 97 14.27 -8.62 -11.17
C ASP A 97 12.77 -8.56 -11.40
N VAL A 98 12.01 -9.28 -10.57
CA VAL A 98 10.54 -9.23 -10.57
C VAL A 98 10.05 -7.82 -10.22
N ALA A 99 10.63 -7.18 -9.20
CA ALA A 99 10.30 -5.81 -8.85
C ALA A 99 10.56 -4.86 -10.03
N ARG A 100 11.71 -4.93 -10.69
CA ARG A 100 12.02 -4.11 -11.87
C ARG A 100 11.05 -4.35 -13.04
N ALA A 101 10.63 -5.59 -13.27
CA ALA A 101 9.66 -5.90 -14.32
C ALA A 101 8.27 -5.32 -13.98
N ILE A 102 7.87 -5.37 -12.71
CA ILE A 102 6.66 -4.73 -12.19
C ILE A 102 6.77 -3.21 -12.29
N GLU A 103 7.90 -2.60 -11.93
CA GLU A 103 8.14 -1.15 -12.08
C GLU A 103 7.97 -0.69 -13.53
N ARG A 104 8.46 -1.48 -14.48
CA ARG A 104 8.30 -1.20 -15.92
C ARG A 104 6.84 -1.27 -16.38
N LEU A 105 6.04 -2.16 -15.81
CA LEU A 105 4.61 -2.27 -16.13
C LEU A 105 3.76 -1.19 -15.47
N LEU A 106 4.02 -0.88 -14.20
CA LEU A 106 3.28 0.15 -13.46
C LEU A 106 3.76 1.57 -13.76
N GLY A 107 4.96 1.74 -14.30
CA GLY A 107 5.60 3.05 -14.49
C GLY A 107 5.89 3.78 -13.17
N THR A 108 5.88 3.06 -12.04
CA THR A 108 6.09 3.59 -10.69
C THR A 108 7.09 2.71 -9.95
N SER A 109 7.87 3.31 -9.05
CA SER A 109 8.83 2.56 -8.23
C SER A 109 8.13 1.55 -7.31
N PHE A 110 8.63 0.33 -7.30
CA PHE A 110 8.07 -0.82 -6.61
C PHE A 110 9.14 -1.43 -5.70
N ASP A 111 8.88 -1.42 -4.39
CA ASP A 111 9.83 -1.96 -3.42
C ASP A 111 9.91 -3.49 -3.54
N LYS A 112 11.11 -4.02 -3.78
CA LYS A 112 11.40 -5.46 -3.80
C LYS A 112 10.97 -6.21 -2.53
N ARG A 113 10.87 -5.54 -1.37
CA ARG A 113 10.36 -6.13 -0.12
C ARG A 113 8.89 -6.52 -0.19
N LYS A 114 8.14 -5.92 -1.12
CA LYS A 114 6.76 -6.24 -1.39
C LYS A 114 6.60 -7.50 -2.28
N VAL A 115 7.68 -7.98 -2.89
CA VAL A 115 7.69 -9.22 -3.67
C VAL A 115 8.04 -10.40 -2.76
N GLY A 116 7.09 -11.31 -2.61
CA GLY A 116 7.26 -12.62 -2.00
C GLY A 116 7.58 -13.66 -3.06
N LEU A 117 8.85 -14.08 -3.12
CA LEU A 117 9.32 -15.17 -3.97
C LEU A 117 9.80 -16.32 -3.06
N PRO A 118 9.23 -17.54 -3.17
CA PRO A 118 9.59 -18.66 -2.30
C PRO A 118 11.00 -19.19 -2.57
N SER A 119 11.47 -19.13 -3.81
CA SER A 119 12.81 -19.54 -4.19
C SER A 119 13.26 -18.77 -5.44
N ASN A 120 14.56 -18.51 -5.55
CA ASN A 120 15.11 -17.87 -6.76
C ASN A 120 14.87 -18.76 -7.97
N ILE A 121 14.38 -18.18 -9.06
CA ILE A 121 14.07 -18.93 -10.27
C ILE A 121 15.37 -19.17 -11.04
N LYS A 122 15.70 -20.44 -11.29
CA LYS A 122 16.91 -20.87 -12.02
C LYS A 122 16.60 -21.64 -13.30
N SER A 123 15.33 -21.79 -13.65
CA SER A 123 14.83 -22.50 -14.82
C SER A 123 13.88 -21.64 -15.63
N LEU A 124 13.88 -21.85 -16.94
CA LEU A 124 12.84 -21.31 -17.82
C LEU A 124 11.47 -21.88 -17.46
N GLY A 125 10.40 -21.16 -17.80
CA GLY A 125 9.01 -21.59 -17.59
C GLY A 125 8.20 -20.63 -16.71
N GLU A 126 7.04 -21.12 -16.28
CA GLU A 126 6.10 -20.36 -15.45
C GLU A 126 6.35 -20.58 -13.96
N HIS A 127 6.44 -19.48 -13.21
CA HIS A 127 6.66 -19.49 -11.77
C HIS A 127 5.66 -18.58 -11.09
N LYS A 128 5.16 -18.96 -9.91
CA LYS A 128 4.23 -18.11 -9.14
C LYS A 128 4.99 -17.27 -8.13
N ALA A 129 4.73 -15.97 -8.12
CA ALA A 129 5.17 -15.05 -7.08
C ALA A 129 3.97 -14.37 -6.42
N THR A 130 4.16 -13.91 -5.19
CA THR A 130 3.16 -13.10 -4.49
C THR A 130 3.65 -11.65 -4.43
N VAL A 131 2.81 -10.68 -4.74
CA VAL A 131 3.17 -9.27 -4.79
C VAL A 131 2.22 -8.49 -3.90
N LYS A 132 2.76 -7.74 -2.93
CA LYS A 132 1.98 -6.91 -2.00
C LYS A 132 1.89 -5.47 -2.51
N LEU A 133 0.80 -5.10 -3.18
CA LEU A 133 0.66 -3.76 -3.76
C LEU A 133 0.34 -2.72 -2.68
N TYR A 134 -0.61 -3.03 -1.79
CA TYR A 134 -1.10 -2.15 -0.71
C TYR A 134 -1.32 -2.93 0.59
N PRO A 135 -1.32 -2.29 1.79
CA PRO A 135 -1.71 -2.96 3.02
C PRO A 135 -3.07 -3.67 2.90
N GLY A 136 -3.07 -5.00 3.00
CA GLY A 136 -4.26 -5.84 2.82
C GLY A 136 -4.59 -6.22 1.37
N VAL A 137 -3.82 -5.79 0.37
CA VAL A 137 -3.97 -6.16 -1.05
C VAL A 137 -2.74 -6.92 -1.52
N THR A 138 -2.91 -8.22 -1.75
CA THR A 138 -1.88 -9.14 -2.25
C THR A 138 -2.34 -9.81 -3.54
N ALA A 139 -1.50 -9.76 -4.57
CA ALA A 139 -1.75 -10.39 -5.88
C ALA A 139 -0.83 -11.59 -6.07
N SER A 140 -1.32 -12.68 -6.67
CA SER A 140 -0.46 -13.76 -7.14
C SER A 140 -0.15 -13.53 -8.61
N VAL A 141 1.12 -13.32 -8.93
CA VAL A 141 1.58 -13.00 -10.28
C VAL A 141 2.28 -14.22 -10.86
N THR A 142 1.88 -14.62 -12.06
CA THR A 142 2.59 -15.66 -12.83
C THR A 142 3.74 -15.00 -13.57
N ILE A 143 4.97 -15.40 -13.28
CA ILE A 143 6.19 -14.96 -13.93
C ILE A 143 6.53 -15.96 -15.01
N GLN A 144 6.58 -15.51 -16.26
CA GLN A 144 6.99 -16.33 -17.40
C GLN A 144 8.43 -15.99 -17.75
N VAL A 145 9.34 -16.91 -17.46
CA VAL A 145 10.77 -16.72 -17.71
C VAL A 145 11.09 -17.22 -19.12
N VAL A 146 11.50 -16.30 -19.99
CA VAL A 146 11.81 -16.56 -21.41
C VAL A 146 13.28 -16.29 -21.72
N PRO A 147 13.91 -17.02 -22.66
CA PRO A 147 15.29 -16.78 -23.07
C PRO A 147 15.42 -15.43 -23.81
N GLU A 148 16.43 -14.63 -23.48
CA GLU A 148 16.73 -13.30 -24.07
C GLU A 148 16.98 -13.34 -25.60
N GLY A 149 17.12 -14.53 -26.20
CA GLY A 149 17.40 -14.71 -27.63
C GLY A 149 16.21 -14.95 -28.56
N SER A 150 14.96 -15.07 -28.06
CA SER A 150 13.80 -15.41 -28.92
C SER A 150 13.03 -14.23 -29.49
N ARG A 151 13.38 -12.98 -29.15
CA ARG A 151 12.85 -11.78 -29.84
C ARG A 151 13.83 -11.32 -30.91
N SER A 152 13.82 -12.02 -32.05
CA SER A 152 14.24 -11.42 -33.31
C SER A 152 13.34 -10.20 -33.55
N HIS A 153 13.88 -9.00 -33.39
CA HIS A 153 13.28 -7.80 -33.97
C HIS A 153 13.29 -8.02 -35.49
N GLY A 154 12.11 -8.24 -36.06
CA GLY A 154 11.85 -8.11 -37.50
C GLY A 154 11.31 -6.72 -37.79
#